data_AF-A0A5N4FQZ7-F1
#
_entry.id   AF-A0A5N4FQZ7-F1
#
_cell.length_a   1.000
_cell.length_b   1.000
_cell.length_c   1.000
_cell.angle_alpha   90.00
_cell.angle_beta   90.00
_cell.angle_gamma   90.00
#
_symmetry.space_group_name_H-M   'P 1'
#
loop_
_entity.id
_entity.type
_entity.pdbx_description
1 polymer ?
#
loop_
_entity_poly.entity_id
_entity_poly.type
_entity_poly.pdbx_seq_one_letter_code
_entity_poly.pdbx_strand_id
1 'polypeptide(L)'
;MVLTMRYGILLLSLLLFAPSLSAAEFDEFIDYDTGVHQSTHGWYLSSQSGGAKQFDVWQIESGYQYHLGANIQLYLSSRLTSSSKQQQASHGLLSGIKYHLSPRISINSALTSTSTEQQTQLGMELSSQYQLTEQLNLNATVDYQDIEQVVALGLGFRF
;
A
#
# COMPACT_ATOMS: atom_id res chain seq x y z
N MET A 1 -21.72 -18.06 -43.06
CA MET A 1 -20.64 -17.89 -42.07
C MET A 1 -20.35 -16.40 -41.86
N VAL A 2 -21.32 -15.63 -41.33
CA VAL A 2 -21.15 -14.19 -40.99
C VAL A 2 -21.95 -13.81 -39.73
N LEU A 3 -22.90 -14.64 -39.30
CA LEU A 3 -23.80 -14.34 -38.17
C LEU A 3 -23.15 -14.55 -36.78
N THR A 4 -22.10 -15.35 -36.65
CA THR A 4 -21.43 -15.65 -35.36
C THR A 4 -20.48 -14.54 -34.89
N MET A 5 -20.06 -13.64 -35.78
CA MET A 5 -19.05 -12.61 -35.45
C MET A 5 -19.65 -11.35 -34.82
N ARG A 6 -20.97 -11.13 -34.96
CA ARG A 6 -21.67 -9.95 -34.40
C ARG A 6 -22.02 -10.09 -32.92
N TYR A 7 -22.25 -11.31 -32.44
CA TYR A 7 -22.56 -11.56 -31.03
C TYR A 7 -21.31 -11.58 -30.12
N GLY A 8 -20.14 -11.89 -30.69
CA GLY A 8 -18.87 -11.84 -29.93
C GLY A 8 -18.48 -10.43 -29.48
N ILE A 9 -18.79 -9.41 -30.30
CA ILE A 9 -18.50 -8.01 -29.98
C ILE A 9 -19.46 -7.50 -28.88
N LEU A 10 -20.73 -7.94 -28.90
CA LEU A 10 -21.72 -7.58 -27.87
C LEU A 10 -21.43 -8.23 -26.50
N LEU A 11 -20.92 -9.45 -26.47
CA LEU A 11 -20.46 -10.12 -25.23
C LEU A 11 -19.18 -9.49 -24.67
N LEU A 12 -18.28 -9.00 -25.53
CA LEU A 12 -17.06 -8.32 -25.09
C LEU A 12 -17.32 -6.92 -24.52
N SER A 13 -18.35 -6.22 -25.01
CA SER A 13 -18.74 -4.91 -24.46
C SER A 13 -19.46 -4.99 -23.11
N LEU A 14 -20.03 -6.14 -22.73
CA LEU A 14 -20.78 -6.28 -21.48
C LEU A 14 -19.88 -6.55 -20.25
N LEU A 15 -18.61 -6.88 -20.45
CA LEU A 15 -17.62 -7.10 -19.39
C LEU A 15 -16.93 -5.82 -18.90
N LEU A 16 -17.23 -4.65 -19.48
CA LEU A 16 -16.60 -3.37 -19.14
C LEU A 16 -17.41 -2.49 -18.18
N PHE A 17 -18.51 -2.99 -17.62
CA PHE A 17 -19.30 -2.27 -16.62
C PHE A 17 -19.51 -3.13 -15.37
N ALA A 18 -18.51 -3.13 -14.47
CA ALA A 18 -18.70 -3.45 -13.07
C ALA A 18 -18.38 -2.19 -12.24
N PRO A 19 -19.15 -1.88 -11.18
CA PRO A 19 -18.97 -0.66 -10.42
C PRO A 19 -17.66 -0.70 -9.63
N SER A 20 -16.89 0.37 -9.77
CA SER A 20 -15.69 0.68 -8.98
C SER A 20 -16.00 0.67 -7.49
N LEU A 21 -15.37 -0.25 -6.75
CA LEU A 21 -15.32 -0.23 -5.29
C LEU A 21 -13.89 0.09 -4.86
N SER A 22 -13.83 1.12 -4.02
CA SER A 22 -12.66 1.79 -3.45
C SER A 22 -11.46 0.87 -3.19
N ALA A 23 -10.31 1.25 -3.75
CA ALA A 23 -9.00 0.79 -3.30
C ALA A 23 -8.79 1.24 -1.84
N ALA A 24 -8.39 0.30 -0.98
CA ALA A 24 -7.90 0.59 0.36
C ALA A 24 -6.40 0.85 0.24
N GLU A 25 -6.02 2.13 0.31
CA GLU A 25 -4.63 2.57 0.17
C GLU A 25 -3.79 2.04 1.34
N PHE A 26 -2.64 1.43 1.04
CA PHE A 26 -1.60 1.11 2.02
C PHE A 26 -0.69 2.32 2.31
N ASP A 27 -1.21 3.52 2.04
CA ASP A 27 -0.46 4.75 2.28
C ASP A 27 -0.34 4.98 3.79
N GLU A 28 0.82 5.46 4.21
CA GLU A 28 1.02 6.13 5.51
C GLU A 28 1.39 5.29 6.76
N PHE A 29 2.27 4.27 6.66
CA PHE A 29 2.90 3.74 7.89
C PHE A 29 4.43 3.56 7.89
N ILE A 30 5.13 3.75 6.76
CA ILE A 30 6.59 3.54 6.72
C ILE A 30 7.37 4.85 6.72
N ASP A 31 7.04 5.80 7.59
CA ASP A 31 7.99 6.88 7.91
C ASP A 31 7.70 7.57 9.26
N TYR A 32 7.74 6.81 10.36
CA TYR A 32 7.91 7.42 11.70
C TYR A 32 9.29 7.07 12.25
N ASP A 33 10.30 7.76 11.71
CA ASP A 33 11.64 7.84 12.31
C ASP A 33 11.55 8.65 13.62
N THR A 34 11.13 7.99 14.71
CA THR A 34 11.38 8.51 16.06
C THR A 34 12.84 8.27 16.36
N GLY A 35 13.67 9.33 16.32
CA GLY A 35 15.12 9.35 16.55
C GLY A 35 15.61 8.82 17.90
N VAL A 36 15.24 7.60 18.24
CA VAL A 36 15.80 6.76 19.28
C VAL A 36 16.54 5.67 18.53
N HIS A 37 17.76 5.33 18.95
CA HIS A 37 18.50 4.17 18.43
C HIS A 37 17.64 2.90 18.54
N GLN A 38 16.82 2.62 17.53
CA GLN A 38 15.91 1.50 17.48
C GLN A 38 16.66 0.28 16.95
N SER A 39 16.33 -0.87 17.51
CA SER A 39 16.94 -2.15 17.14
C SER A 39 16.96 -2.34 15.62
N THR A 40 18.06 -2.83 15.08
CA THR A 40 18.28 -3.19 13.65
C THR A 40 17.27 -4.21 13.10
N HIS A 41 16.31 -4.65 13.90
CA HIS A 41 15.27 -5.60 13.56
C HIS A 41 14.25 -5.59 14.70
N GLY A 42 12.97 -5.78 14.39
CA GLY A 42 11.94 -5.70 15.42
C GLY A 42 10.54 -6.03 14.94
N TRP A 43 9.73 -6.49 15.89
CA TRP A 43 8.29 -6.61 15.72
C TRP A 43 7.63 -5.26 15.96
N TYR A 44 6.56 -4.99 15.23
CA TYR A 44 5.66 -3.88 15.52
C TYR A 44 4.21 -4.35 15.49
N LEU A 45 3.39 -3.61 16.22
CA LEU A 45 1.95 -3.76 16.26
C LEU A 45 1.35 -2.35 16.32
N SER A 46 0.45 -2.04 15.40
CA SER A 46 -0.30 -0.79 15.38
C SER A 46 -1.79 -1.09 15.30
N SER A 47 -2.58 -0.17 15.84
CA SER A 47 -4.03 -0.21 15.76
C SER A 47 -4.51 1.20 15.49
N GLN A 48 -5.34 1.35 14.46
CA GLN A 48 -5.90 2.63 14.04
C GLN A 48 -7.41 2.48 13.93
N SER A 49 -8.16 3.43 14.48
CA SER A 49 -9.58 3.59 14.20
C SER A 49 -9.75 4.45 12.95
N GLY A 50 -10.61 4.04 12.03
CA GLY A 50 -11.05 4.87 10.91
C GLY A 50 -11.50 6.22 11.45
N GLY A 51 -10.88 7.31 10.99
CA GLY A 51 -11.04 8.63 11.57
C GLY A 51 -12.47 9.18 11.49
N ALA A 52 -12.61 10.51 11.51
CA ALA A 52 -13.92 11.19 11.60
C ALA A 52 -14.99 10.79 10.55
N LYS A 53 -14.63 10.09 9.47
CA LYS A 53 -15.55 9.63 8.42
C LYS A 53 -15.95 8.15 8.50
N GLN A 54 -15.25 7.31 9.29
CA GLN A 54 -15.47 5.86 9.39
C GLN A 54 -15.25 5.36 10.82
N PHE A 55 -16.02 5.92 11.76
CA PHE A 55 -15.87 5.65 13.20
C PHE A 55 -16.12 4.18 13.60
N ASP A 56 -16.71 3.36 12.72
CA ASP A 56 -17.00 1.94 12.94
C ASP A 56 -15.99 0.99 12.28
N VAL A 57 -14.94 1.52 11.64
CA VAL A 57 -13.84 0.73 11.07
C VAL A 57 -12.64 0.75 12.01
N TRP A 58 -12.07 -0.40 12.30
CA TRP A 58 -10.75 -0.51 12.95
C TRP A 58 -9.80 -1.30 12.07
N GLN A 59 -8.53 -0.93 12.13
CA GLN A 59 -7.44 -1.58 11.42
C GLN A 59 -6.35 -1.96 12.41
N ILE A 60 -5.93 -3.22 12.39
CA ILE A 60 -4.80 -3.73 13.17
C ILE A 60 -3.72 -4.16 12.18
N GLU A 61 -2.49 -3.69 12.37
CA GLU A 61 -1.35 -4.10 11.58
C GLU A 61 -0.25 -4.65 12.48
N SER A 62 0.29 -5.81 12.11
CA SER A 62 1.42 -6.41 12.81
C SER A 62 2.49 -6.77 11.80
N GLY A 63 3.75 -6.59 12.16
CA GLY A 63 4.82 -6.89 11.23
C GLY A 63 6.17 -7.06 11.86
N TYR A 64 7.11 -7.49 11.04
CA TYR A 64 8.51 -7.65 11.38
C TYR A 64 9.38 -6.96 10.35
N GLN A 65 10.39 -6.26 10.83
CA GLN A 65 11.41 -5.61 10.00
C GLN A 65 12.79 -6.18 10.32
N TYR A 66 13.61 -6.31 9.29
CA TYR A 66 14.96 -6.86 9.37
C TYR A 66 15.95 -6.07 8.52
N HIS A 67 17.01 -5.53 9.13
CA HIS A 67 18.07 -4.84 8.40
C HIS A 67 19.11 -5.82 7.87
N LEU A 68 19.29 -5.82 6.54
CA LEU A 68 20.40 -6.46 5.85
C LEU A 68 21.53 -5.44 5.69
N GLY A 69 22.34 -5.28 6.74
CA GLY A 69 23.42 -4.28 6.77
C GLY A 69 22.90 -2.85 6.92
N ALA A 70 23.71 -1.87 6.52
CA ALA A 70 23.42 -0.46 6.79
C ALA A 70 22.36 0.16 5.86
N ASN A 71 22.15 -0.41 4.68
CA ASN A 71 21.40 0.27 3.61
C ASN A 71 20.16 -0.50 3.14
N ILE A 72 19.98 -1.76 3.53
CA ILE A 72 18.86 -2.59 3.07
C ILE A 72 18.00 -2.98 4.27
N GLN A 73 16.70 -2.83 4.13
CA GLN A 73 15.69 -3.26 5.09
C GLN A 73 14.68 -4.16 4.38
N LEU A 74 14.37 -5.30 4.98
CA LEU A 74 13.26 -6.16 4.58
C LEU A 74 12.14 -5.97 5.60
N TYR A 75 10.90 -5.99 5.13
CA TYR A 75 9.74 -5.95 6.02
C TYR A 75 8.63 -6.87 5.53
N LEU A 76 7.89 -7.43 6.48
CA LEU A 76 6.71 -8.25 6.26
C LEU A 76 5.66 -7.84 7.28
N SER A 77 4.43 -7.59 6.84
CA SER A 77 3.32 -7.25 7.72
C SER A 77 2.04 -7.95 7.30
N SER A 78 1.15 -8.08 8.27
CA SER A 78 -0.22 -8.49 8.08
C SER A 78 -1.14 -7.39 8.61
N ARG A 79 -2.24 -7.17 7.91
CA ARG A 79 -3.24 -6.18 8.23
C ARG A 79 -4.59 -6.85 8.37
N LEU A 80 -5.37 -6.44 9.35
CA LEU A 80 -6.77 -6.83 9.52
C LEU A 80 -7.60 -5.57 9.59
N THR A 81 -8.63 -5.48 8.77
CA THR A 81 -9.56 -4.36 8.73
C THR A 81 -10.96 -4.86 8.99
N SER A 82 -11.66 -4.21 9.92
CA SER A 82 -13.02 -4.60 10.30
C SER A 82 -14.04 -4.26 9.23
N SER A 83 -15.19 -4.92 9.29
CA SER A 83 -16.34 -4.55 8.48
C SER A 83 -17.06 -3.33 9.08
N SER A 84 -17.73 -2.59 8.21
CA SER A 84 -18.72 -1.57 8.51
C SER A 84 -19.93 -1.74 7.58
N LYS A 85 -20.93 -0.84 7.68
CA LYS A 85 -22.04 -0.83 6.70
C LYS A 85 -21.58 -0.58 5.26
N GLN A 86 -20.43 0.06 5.07
CA GLN A 86 -19.94 0.49 3.76
C GLN A 86 -18.69 -0.27 3.31
N GLN A 87 -18.04 -1.01 4.21
CA GLN A 87 -16.77 -1.68 3.94
C GLN A 87 -16.82 -3.12 4.46
N GLN A 88 -16.35 -4.04 3.63
CA GLN A 88 -16.24 -5.44 4.04
C GLN A 88 -15.00 -5.65 4.90
N ALA A 89 -15.05 -6.63 5.79
CA ALA A 89 -13.86 -7.04 6.51
C ALA A 89 -12.82 -7.56 5.52
N SER A 90 -11.58 -7.19 5.73
CA SER A 90 -10.47 -7.64 4.90
C SER A 90 -9.27 -8.02 5.74
N HIS A 91 -8.45 -8.88 5.18
CA HIS A 91 -7.11 -9.14 5.69
C HIS A 91 -6.11 -8.94 4.57
N GLY A 92 -4.95 -8.43 4.91
CA GLY A 92 -3.90 -8.19 3.96
C GLY A 92 -2.55 -8.68 4.43
N LEU A 93 -1.68 -8.93 3.46
CA LEU A 93 -0.27 -9.18 3.65
C LEU A 93 0.50 -8.14 2.85
N LEU A 94 1.59 -7.65 3.41
CA LEU A 94 2.50 -6.76 2.74
C LEU A 94 3.92 -7.25 2.97
N SER A 95 4.72 -7.27 1.92
CA SER A 95 6.15 -7.56 2.00
C SER A 95 6.91 -6.55 1.18
N GLY A 96 8.09 -6.14 1.62
CA GLY A 96 8.85 -5.18 0.85
C GLY A 96 10.30 -5.04 1.26
N ILE A 97 10.98 -4.22 0.47
CA ILE A 97 12.41 -3.95 0.57
C ILE A 97 12.58 -2.44 0.47
N LYS A 98 13.24 -1.85 1.47
CA LYS A 98 13.70 -0.46 1.45
C LYS A 98 15.22 -0.43 1.29
N TYR A 99 15.68 0.32 0.29
CA TYR A 99 17.09 0.52 -0.01
C TYR A 99 17.48 1.99 0.10
N HIS A 100 18.47 2.28 0.94
CA HIS A 100 19.06 3.61 1.08
C HIS A 100 20.24 3.75 0.13
N LEU A 101 20.01 4.50 -0.96
CA LEU A 101 21.04 4.87 -1.92
C LEU A 101 22.05 5.84 -1.30
N SER A 102 21.57 6.73 -0.44
CA SER A 102 22.37 7.67 0.34
C SER A 102 21.61 8.03 1.62
N PRO A 103 22.22 8.75 2.58
CA PRO A 103 21.50 9.22 3.77
C PRO A 103 20.23 10.03 3.48
N ARG A 104 20.11 10.62 2.28
CA ARG A 104 18.98 11.46 1.87
C ARG A 104 18.07 10.84 0.82
N ILE A 105 18.42 9.68 0.28
CA ILE A 105 17.69 9.06 -0.84
C ILE A 105 17.42 7.60 -0.50
N SER A 106 16.14 7.24 -0.52
CA SER A 106 15.71 5.86 -0.40
C SER A 106 14.74 5.47 -1.50
N ILE A 107 14.78 4.19 -1.88
CA ILE A 107 13.83 3.54 -2.77
C ILE A 107 13.17 2.42 -1.99
N ASN A 108 11.88 2.25 -2.17
CA ASN A 108 11.08 1.21 -1.56
C ASN A 108 10.33 0.42 -2.63
N SER A 109 10.27 -0.89 -2.47
CA SER A 109 9.44 -1.75 -3.31
C SER A 109 8.63 -2.67 -2.41
N ALA A 110 7.33 -2.73 -2.65
CA ALA A 110 6.40 -3.53 -1.86
C ALA A 110 5.51 -4.38 -2.77
N LEU A 111 5.15 -5.56 -2.27
CA LEU A 111 4.06 -6.38 -2.77
C LEU A 111 3.00 -6.45 -1.69
N THR A 112 1.75 -6.25 -2.09
CA THR A 112 0.60 -6.29 -1.19
C THR A 112 -0.41 -7.31 -1.70
N SER A 113 -1.14 -7.90 -0.75
CA SER A 113 -2.29 -8.75 -1.02
C SER A 113 -3.39 -8.32 -0.08
N THR A 114 -4.58 -8.07 -0.60
CA THR A 114 -5.76 -7.72 0.20
C THR A 114 -6.88 -8.66 -0.16
N SER A 115 -7.39 -9.40 0.82
CA SER A 115 -8.42 -10.41 0.65
C SER A 115 -9.68 -10.05 1.44
N THR A 116 -10.81 -10.10 0.75
CA THR A 116 -12.16 -10.06 1.31
C THR A 116 -12.78 -11.46 1.19
N GLU A 117 -14.04 -11.63 1.59
CA GLU A 117 -14.73 -12.91 1.39
C GLU A 117 -14.93 -13.27 -0.09
N GLN A 118 -14.95 -12.30 -0.99
CA GLN A 118 -15.26 -12.52 -2.41
C GLN A 118 -14.04 -12.52 -3.32
N GLN A 119 -13.00 -11.76 -2.96
CA GLN A 119 -11.88 -11.52 -3.86
C GLN A 119 -10.58 -11.24 -3.10
N THR A 120 -9.48 -11.71 -3.69
CA THR A 120 -8.12 -11.32 -3.35
C THR A 120 -7.57 -10.41 -4.44
N GLN A 121 -7.03 -9.28 -4.04
CA GLN A 121 -6.38 -8.30 -4.89
C GLN A 121 -4.88 -8.31 -4.61
N LEU A 122 -4.07 -8.19 -5.67
CA LEU A 122 -2.61 -8.10 -5.54
C LEU A 122 -2.16 -6.72 -5.99
N GLY A 123 -1.28 -6.12 -5.19
CA GLY A 123 -0.68 -4.82 -5.45
C GLY A 123 0.84 -4.90 -5.50
N MET A 124 1.43 -3.95 -6.21
CA MET A 124 2.85 -3.70 -6.26
C MET A 124 3.10 -2.19 -6.21
N GLU A 125 3.94 -1.77 -5.27
CA GLU A 125 4.35 -0.38 -5.10
C GLU A 125 5.84 -0.24 -5.37
N LEU A 126 6.21 0.82 -6.09
CA LEU A 126 7.56 1.33 -6.16
C LEU A 126 7.56 2.81 -5.75
N SER A 127 8.22 3.13 -4.65
CA SER A 127 8.29 4.49 -4.13
C SER A 127 9.74 4.95 -3.95
N SER A 128 9.95 6.26 -4.05
CA SER A 128 11.22 6.90 -3.81
C SER A 128 11.03 8.15 -2.97
N GLN A 129 11.98 8.39 -2.07
CA GLN A 129 11.98 9.52 -1.17
C GLN A 129 13.32 10.23 -1.27
N TYR A 130 13.27 11.56 -1.39
CA TYR A 130 14.45 12.42 -1.39
C TYR A 130 14.29 13.54 -0.36
N GLN A 131 15.17 13.55 0.63
CA GLN A 131 15.25 14.61 1.63
C GLN A 131 16.02 15.81 1.06
N LEU A 132 15.28 16.88 0.73
CA LEU A 132 15.84 18.12 0.17
C LEU A 132 16.54 18.92 1.26
N THR A 133 15.86 19.04 2.40
CA THR A 133 16.36 19.70 3.60
C THR A 133 15.94 18.87 4.81
N GLU A 134 16.42 19.23 6.00
CA GLU A 134 15.98 18.58 7.24
C GLU A 134 14.47 18.71 7.50
N GLN A 135 13.78 19.62 6.81
CA GLN A 135 12.36 19.94 6.99
C GLN A 135 11.50 19.63 5.76
N LEU A 136 12.11 19.23 4.64
CA LEU A 136 11.41 19.07 3.36
C LEU A 136 11.84 17.77 2.66
N ASN A 137 10.85 16.94 2.36
CA ASN A 137 11.00 15.69 1.61
C ASN A 137 10.17 15.74 0.33
N LEU A 138 10.72 15.18 -0.75
CA LEU A 138 9.98 14.80 -1.96
C LEU A 138 9.70 13.31 -1.92
N ASN A 139 8.49 12.93 -2.32
CA ASN A 139 8.09 11.54 -2.51
C ASN A 139 7.58 11.35 -3.93
N ALA A 140 7.93 10.21 -4.54
CA ALA A 140 7.35 9.78 -5.80
C ALA A 140 6.99 8.30 -5.69
N THR A 141 5.73 7.97 -5.98
CA THR A 141 5.17 6.63 -5.84
C THR A 141 4.50 6.19 -7.13
N VAL A 142 4.75 4.95 -7.52
CA VAL A 142 4.04 4.24 -8.56
C VAL A 142 3.42 3.01 -7.92
N ASP A 143 2.09 2.98 -7.87
CA ASP A 143 1.31 1.86 -7.36
C ASP A 143 0.56 1.19 -8.51
N TYR A 144 0.56 -0.14 -8.50
CA TYR A 144 -0.20 -0.96 -9.42
C TYR A 144 -1.01 -1.99 -8.64
N GLN A 145 -2.33 -1.97 -8.77
CA GLN A 145 -3.23 -2.92 -8.11
C GLN A 145 -4.33 -3.39 -9.08
N ASP A 146 -4.38 -4.70 -9.33
CA ASP A 146 -5.27 -5.37 -10.30
C ASP A 146 -5.25 -4.77 -11.73
N ILE A 147 -5.88 -3.61 -11.94
CA ILE A 147 -5.99 -2.85 -13.20
C ILE A 147 -5.76 -1.34 -13.02
N GLU A 148 -5.63 -0.87 -11.78
CA GLU A 148 -5.43 0.54 -11.46
C GLU A 148 -3.94 0.81 -11.34
N GLN A 149 -3.49 1.87 -12.01
CA GLN A 149 -2.14 2.38 -11.90
C GLN A 149 -2.22 3.81 -11.38
N VAL A 150 -1.57 4.07 -10.26
CA VAL A 150 -1.49 5.38 -9.64
C VAL A 150 -0.05 5.85 -9.69
N VAL A 151 0.15 7.08 -10.18
CA VAL A 151 1.44 7.77 -10.11
C VAL A 151 1.24 9.02 -9.27
N ALA A 152 1.93 9.09 -8.13
CA ALA A 152 1.81 10.17 -7.17
C ALA A 152 3.16 10.88 -6.98
N LEU A 153 3.11 12.20 -6.86
CA LEU A 153 4.24 13.05 -6.47
C LEU A 153 3.80 13.87 -5.25
N GLY A 154 4.57 13.79 -4.18
CA GLY A 154 4.23 14.38 -2.88
C GLY A 154 5.35 15.25 -2.31
N LEU A 155 4.96 16.22 -1.49
CA LEU A 155 5.84 17.03 -0.65
C LEU A 155 5.52 16.74 0.81
N GLY A 156 6.52 16.39 1.61
CA GLY A 156 6.40 16.22 3.05
C GLY A 156 7.13 17.33 3.79
N PHE A 157 6.46 18.00 4.71
CA PHE A 157 7.06 19.00 5.60
C PHE A 157 7.15 18.44 7.02
N ARG A 158 8.29 18.62 7.67
CA ARG A 158 8.49 18.31 9.10
C ARG A 158 8.72 19.63 9.85
N PHE A 159 7.89 19.92 10.84
CA PHE A 159 7.91 21.15 11.65
C PHE A 159 8.41 20.88 13.06
#